data_AF-A0A4Y9T720-F1
#
_entry.id   AF-A0A4Y9T720-F1
#
_cell.length_a   1.000
_cell.length_b   1.000
_cell.length_c   1.000
_cell.angle_alpha   90.00
_cell.angle_beta   90.00
_cell.angle_gamma   90.00
#
_symmetry.space_group_name_H-M   'P 1'
#
loop_
_entity.id
_entity.type
_entity.pdbx_description
1 polymer ?
#
loop_
_entity_poly.entity_id
_entity_poly.type
_entity_poly.pdbx_seq_one_letter_code
_entity_poly.pdbx_strand_id
1 'polypeptide(L)'
;LKGSVGASGDLAPLAHMSLVLLGEGKARYKGEWMEATEALKVAGLTPLTLAAKEGLALLNGTQVSTAFALRGLFEGEDLFAGALALGGLTVEAVLGSRSPFDARIHAARGQKGQIDTAAAYRDLLGERSEVSDSHENCEKVQDPYSLRCQPQVMGACLTQFRQAAEVLAIEANAVSDNPLVFAAEGDV
;
A
#
# COMPACT_ATOMS: atom_id res chain seq x y z
N LEU A 1 3.11 18.05 0.23
CA LEU A 1 2.16 18.52 -0.81
C LEU A 1 0.79 18.69 -0.16
N LYS A 2 0.15 19.85 -0.35
CA LYS A 2 -1.22 20.15 0.05
C LYS A 2 -1.85 20.97 -1.08
N GLY A 3 -3.15 20.80 -1.36
CA GLY A 3 -3.86 21.59 -2.38
C GLY A 3 -4.63 20.79 -3.43
N SER A 4 -4.40 19.49 -3.57
CA SER A 4 -5.34 18.61 -4.29
C SER A 4 -6.53 18.27 -3.37
N VAL A 5 -7.72 18.19 -3.95
CA VAL A 5 -8.95 17.73 -3.28
C VAL A 5 -9.38 16.33 -3.75
N GLY A 6 -8.66 15.71 -4.70
CA GLY A 6 -8.89 14.33 -5.15
C GLY A 6 -10.22 14.07 -5.88
N ALA A 7 -10.98 15.11 -6.26
CA ALA A 7 -12.34 14.95 -6.78
C ALA A 7 -12.44 14.94 -8.33
N SER A 8 -11.60 15.71 -9.02
CA SER A 8 -11.65 15.87 -10.48
C SER A 8 -10.27 16.02 -11.12
N GLY A 9 -9.24 15.49 -10.46
CA GLY A 9 -7.85 15.60 -10.87
C GLY A 9 -6.95 16.18 -9.79
N ASP A 10 -5.74 15.64 -9.69
CA ASP A 10 -4.64 16.13 -8.88
C ASP A 10 -3.97 17.35 -9.53
N LEU A 11 -4.80 18.35 -9.87
CA LEU A 11 -4.45 19.48 -10.73
C LEU A 11 -3.18 20.20 -10.27
N ALA A 12 -3.16 20.63 -9.00
CA ALA A 12 -2.04 21.40 -8.46
C ALA A 12 -0.71 20.63 -8.49
N PRO A 13 -0.61 19.41 -7.92
CA PRO A 13 0.66 18.68 -7.97
C PRO A 13 1.04 18.22 -9.38
N LEU A 14 0.08 17.88 -10.25
CA LEU A 14 0.37 17.54 -11.65
C LEU A 14 0.80 18.77 -12.48
N ALA A 15 0.29 19.96 -12.16
CA ALA A 15 0.78 21.21 -12.74
C ALA A 15 2.25 21.45 -12.37
N HIS A 16 2.62 21.24 -11.11
CA HIS A 16 4.02 21.36 -10.67
C HIS A 16 4.96 20.39 -11.38
N MET A 17 4.51 19.15 -11.64
CA MET A 17 5.25 18.19 -12.47
C MET A 17 5.36 18.70 -13.91
N SER A 18 4.26 19.19 -14.48
CA SER A 18 4.16 19.55 -15.90
C SER A 18 4.89 20.86 -16.24
N LEU A 19 5.01 21.81 -15.30
CA LEU A 19 5.75 23.06 -15.49
C LEU A 19 7.20 22.79 -15.93
N VAL A 20 7.82 21.73 -15.40
CA VAL A 20 9.20 21.36 -15.76
C VAL A 20 9.31 21.05 -17.26
N LEU A 21 8.29 20.46 -17.87
CA LEU A 21 8.26 20.17 -19.31
C LEU A 21 8.24 21.45 -20.16
N LEU A 22 7.74 22.56 -19.61
CA LEU A 22 7.72 23.88 -20.25
C LEU A 22 8.98 24.69 -19.97
N GLY A 23 9.95 24.12 -19.24
CA GLY A 23 11.13 24.84 -18.78
C GLY A 23 10.87 25.75 -17.58
N GLU A 24 9.74 25.60 -16.89
CA GLU A 24 9.33 26.42 -15.76
C GLU A 24 9.43 25.66 -14.42
N GLY A 25 9.65 26.39 -13.34
CA GLY A 25 9.78 25.82 -12.00
C GLY A 25 11.11 25.08 -11.78
N LYS A 26 11.09 24.06 -10.91
CA LYS A 26 12.31 23.40 -10.44
C LYS A 26 12.16 21.89 -10.42
N ALA A 27 13.26 21.20 -10.67
CA ALA A 27 13.36 19.76 -10.54
C ALA A 27 14.58 19.39 -9.67
N ARG A 28 14.57 18.17 -9.15
CA ARG A 28 15.68 17.65 -8.34
C ARG A 28 16.45 16.59 -9.11
N TYR A 29 17.77 16.76 -9.22
CA TYR A 29 18.66 15.78 -9.84
C TYR A 29 19.86 15.54 -8.94
N LYS A 30 20.17 14.26 -8.67
CA LYS A 30 21.22 13.84 -7.71
C LYS A 30 21.14 14.53 -6.33
N GLY A 31 19.92 14.76 -5.85
CA GLY A 31 19.67 15.39 -4.54
C GLY A 31 19.60 16.91 -4.55
N GLU A 32 20.08 17.58 -5.61
CA GLU A 32 20.13 19.04 -5.71
C GLU A 32 18.96 19.61 -6.52
N TRP A 33 18.46 20.76 -6.08
CA TRP A 33 17.44 21.53 -6.81
C TRP A 33 18.08 22.36 -7.91
N MET A 34 17.46 22.35 -9.08
CA MET A 34 17.88 23.15 -10.24
C MET A 34 16.67 23.69 -10.98
N GLU A 35 16.89 24.76 -11.74
CA GLU A 35 15.85 25.35 -12.58
C GLU A 35 15.49 24.37 -13.71
N ALA A 36 14.22 24.35 -14.11
CA ALA A 36 13.71 23.36 -15.05
C ALA A 36 14.46 23.31 -16.39
N THR A 37 14.91 24.46 -16.92
CA THR A 37 15.71 24.49 -18.15
C THR A 37 17.06 23.76 -18.02
N GLU A 38 17.69 23.79 -16.84
CA GLU A 38 18.93 23.06 -16.57
C GLU A 38 18.63 21.56 -16.40
N ALA A 39 17.56 21.22 -15.68
CA ALA A 39 17.11 19.85 -15.52
C ALA A 39 16.81 19.17 -16.87
N LEU A 40 16.11 19.88 -17.77
CA LEU A 40 15.83 19.39 -19.12
C LEU A 40 17.12 19.18 -19.91
N LYS A 41 18.08 20.10 -19.85
CA LYS A 41 19.40 19.94 -20.51
C LYS A 41 20.15 18.71 -19.99
N VAL A 42 20.13 18.47 -18.68
CA VAL A 42 20.72 17.26 -18.07
C VAL A 42 20.06 15.99 -18.62
N ALA A 43 18.75 16.02 -18.87
CA ALA A 43 18.00 14.92 -19.49
C ALA A 43 18.14 14.84 -21.03
N GLY A 44 18.85 15.77 -21.67
CA GLY A 44 18.96 15.84 -23.14
C GLY A 44 17.67 16.33 -23.83
N LEU A 45 16.83 17.07 -23.12
CA LEU A 45 15.53 17.56 -23.58
C LEU A 45 15.52 19.08 -23.74
N THR A 46 14.58 19.57 -24.55
CA THR A 46 14.25 20.99 -24.68
C THR A 46 12.83 21.25 -24.17
N PRO A 47 12.51 22.48 -23.72
CA PRO A 47 11.14 22.84 -23.34
C PRO A 47 10.12 22.53 -24.44
N LEU A 48 8.96 22.01 -24.04
CA LEU A 48 7.84 21.70 -24.92
C LEU A 48 6.93 22.92 -25.10
N THR A 49 6.29 23.01 -26.26
CA THR A 49 5.14 23.90 -26.49
C THR A 49 3.90 23.03 -26.56
N LEU A 50 2.95 23.23 -25.65
CA LEU A 50 1.74 22.41 -25.58
C LEU A 50 0.78 22.73 -26.72
N ALA A 51 0.22 21.68 -27.31
CA ALA A 51 -0.87 21.74 -28.26
C ALA A 51 -2.25 21.69 -27.58
N ALA A 52 -3.30 21.62 -28.39
CA ALA A 52 -4.67 21.48 -27.90
C ALA A 52 -4.82 20.21 -27.01
N LYS A 53 -5.59 20.31 -25.93
CA LYS A 53 -5.85 19.28 -24.91
C LYS A 53 -4.65 18.83 -24.07
N GLU A 54 -3.41 18.97 -24.53
CA GLU A 54 -2.23 18.44 -23.82
C GLU A 54 -2.08 18.97 -22.39
N GLY A 55 -2.37 20.25 -22.15
CA GLY A 55 -2.37 20.80 -20.79
C GLY A 55 -3.40 20.11 -19.89
N LEU A 56 -4.62 19.88 -20.38
CA LEU A 56 -5.65 19.21 -19.59
C LEU A 56 -5.31 17.73 -19.38
N ALA A 57 -4.79 17.06 -20.40
CA ALA A 57 -4.35 15.66 -20.32
C ALA A 57 -3.21 15.46 -19.31
N LEU A 58 -2.32 16.44 -19.15
CA LEU A 58 -1.23 16.40 -18.18
C LEU A 58 -1.69 16.66 -16.74
N LEU A 59 -2.71 17.51 -16.55
CA LEU A 59 -3.14 17.96 -15.23
C LEU A 59 -4.32 17.15 -14.67
N ASN A 60 -5.15 16.57 -15.52
CA ASN A 60 -6.38 15.90 -15.13
C ASN A 60 -6.13 14.40 -14.93
N GLY A 61 -6.32 13.92 -13.71
CA GLY A 61 -6.12 12.52 -13.35
C GLY A 61 -5.81 12.32 -11.87
N THR A 62 -5.84 11.07 -11.42
CA THR A 62 -5.74 10.68 -10.00
C THR A 62 -4.35 10.19 -9.60
N GLN A 63 -3.33 10.41 -10.44
CA GLN A 63 -2.03 9.75 -10.32
C GLN A 63 -1.32 10.06 -9.00
N VAL A 64 -1.42 11.28 -8.47
CA VAL A 64 -0.73 11.67 -7.23
C VAL A 64 -1.44 11.05 -6.02
N SER A 65 -2.77 11.08 -6.01
CA SER A 65 -3.62 10.44 -5.01
C SER A 65 -3.38 8.92 -4.99
N THR A 66 -3.41 8.28 -6.16
CA THR A 66 -3.14 6.85 -6.33
C THR A 66 -1.72 6.50 -5.90
N ALA A 67 -0.71 7.28 -6.27
CA ALA A 67 0.68 7.06 -5.84
C ALA A 67 0.84 7.15 -4.32
N PHE A 68 0.15 8.09 -3.66
CA PHE A 68 0.20 8.23 -2.20
C PHE A 68 -0.52 7.07 -1.50
N ALA A 69 -1.67 6.66 -2.02
CA ALA A 69 -2.40 5.51 -1.49
C ALA A 69 -1.62 4.19 -1.67
N LEU A 70 -1.01 3.98 -2.84
CA LEU A 70 -0.13 2.82 -3.09
C LEU A 70 1.08 2.81 -2.16
N ARG A 71 1.73 3.96 -1.95
CA ARG A 71 2.81 4.06 -0.97
C ARG A 71 2.34 3.67 0.43
N GLY A 72 1.18 4.15 0.86
CA GLY A 72 0.58 3.79 2.13
C GLY A 72 0.22 2.30 2.23
N LEU A 73 -0.24 1.70 1.12
CA LEU A 73 -0.47 0.26 1.02
C LEU A 73 0.84 -0.53 1.21
N PHE A 74 1.90 -0.21 0.47
CA PHE A 74 3.18 -0.91 0.58
C PHE A 74 3.79 -0.78 1.98
N GLU A 75 3.84 0.44 2.53
CA GLU A 75 4.32 0.66 3.89
C GLU A 75 3.44 -0.08 4.92
N GLY A 76 2.12 -0.16 4.68
CA GLY A 76 1.19 -0.91 5.51
C GLY A 76 1.39 -2.44 5.45
N GLU A 77 1.69 -2.98 4.28
CA GLU A 77 2.01 -4.40 4.08
C GLU A 77 3.34 -4.78 4.74
N ASP A 78 4.36 -3.92 4.65
CA ASP A 78 5.64 -4.09 5.36
C ASP A 78 5.43 -4.11 6.88
N LEU A 79 4.63 -3.17 7.41
CA LEU A 79 4.27 -3.13 8.83
C LEU A 79 3.46 -4.35 9.25
N PHE A 80 2.55 -4.82 8.40
CA PHE A 80 1.77 -6.03 8.65
C PHE A 80 2.68 -7.25 8.78
N ALA A 81 3.62 -7.44 7.86
CA ALA A 81 4.60 -8.52 7.92
C ALA A 81 5.46 -8.45 9.20
N GLY A 82 5.96 -7.25 9.53
CA GLY A 82 6.70 -7.02 10.78
C GLY A 82 5.87 -7.33 12.03
N ALA A 83 4.60 -6.96 12.03
CA ALA A 83 3.68 -7.21 13.14
C ALA A 83 3.39 -8.71 13.37
N LEU A 84 3.35 -9.53 12.30
CA LEU A 84 3.25 -10.98 12.44
C LEU A 84 4.47 -11.57 13.17
N ALA A 85 5.68 -11.17 12.77
CA ALA A 85 6.91 -11.64 13.40
C ALA A 85 6.98 -11.21 14.88
N LEU A 86 6.73 -9.93 15.17
CA LEU A 86 6.71 -9.40 16.54
C LEU A 86 5.60 -10.03 17.39
N GLY A 87 4.44 -10.29 16.79
CA GLY A 87 3.33 -11.00 17.43
C GLY A 87 3.71 -12.43 17.81
N GLY A 88 4.36 -13.17 16.92
CA GLY A 88 4.88 -14.51 17.19
C GLY A 88 5.94 -14.52 18.30
N LEU A 89 6.92 -13.61 18.23
CA LEU A 89 7.93 -13.45 19.29
C LEU A 89 7.29 -13.10 20.64
N THR A 90 6.24 -12.29 20.65
CA THR A 90 5.51 -11.93 21.87
C THR A 90 4.79 -13.15 22.45
N VAL A 91 4.18 -14.01 21.62
CA VAL A 91 3.58 -15.28 22.06
C VAL A 91 4.62 -16.13 22.80
N GLU A 92 5.82 -16.29 22.25
CA GLU A 92 6.89 -17.04 22.90
C GLU A 92 7.35 -16.38 24.20
N ALA A 93 7.62 -15.08 24.18
CA ALA A 93 8.17 -14.34 25.31
C ALA A 93 7.27 -14.36 26.55
N VAL A 94 5.95 -14.48 26.36
CA VAL A 94 4.96 -14.51 27.44
C VAL A 94 4.44 -15.91 27.75
N LEU A 95 5.08 -16.95 27.18
CA LEU A 95 4.72 -18.36 27.35
C LEU A 95 3.28 -18.64 26.93
N GLY A 96 2.90 -18.10 25.77
CA GLY A 96 1.56 -18.15 25.20
C GLY A 96 1.29 -19.44 24.41
N SER A 97 0.02 -19.81 24.34
CA SER A 97 -0.45 -21.00 23.65
C SER A 97 -0.41 -20.85 22.13
N ARG A 98 -0.09 -21.96 21.46
CA ARG A 98 -0.20 -22.10 19.99
C ARG A 98 -1.58 -22.55 19.52
N SER A 99 -2.41 -23.10 20.43
CA SER A 99 -3.76 -23.58 20.13
C SER A 99 -4.66 -22.56 19.41
N PRO A 100 -4.59 -21.24 19.73
CA PRO A 100 -5.33 -20.21 18.98
C PRO A 100 -5.08 -20.13 17.47
N PHE A 101 -3.95 -20.64 16.99
CA PHE A 101 -3.55 -20.56 15.58
C PHE A 101 -3.94 -21.82 14.78
N ASP A 102 -4.61 -22.80 15.41
CA ASP A 102 -5.03 -24.05 14.77
C ASP A 102 -5.90 -23.79 13.53
N ALA A 103 -5.51 -24.37 12.40
CA ALA A 103 -6.18 -24.18 11.11
C ALA A 103 -7.70 -24.44 11.16
N ARG A 104 -8.15 -25.40 11.98
CA ARG A 104 -9.57 -25.77 12.11
C ARG A 104 -10.42 -24.64 12.69
N ILE A 105 -9.86 -23.86 13.62
CA ILE A 105 -10.55 -22.70 14.23
C ILE A 105 -10.85 -21.65 13.15
N HIS A 106 -9.87 -21.36 12.31
CA HIS A 106 -10.00 -20.34 11.28
C HIS A 106 -10.84 -20.82 10.09
N ALA A 107 -10.71 -22.10 9.72
CA ALA A 107 -11.54 -22.74 8.71
C ALA A 107 -13.03 -22.74 9.11
N ALA A 108 -13.35 -23.03 10.39
CA ALA A 108 -14.71 -22.99 10.89
C ALA A 108 -15.34 -21.58 10.81
N ARG A 109 -14.53 -20.51 10.89
CA ARG A 109 -15.02 -19.13 10.71
C ARG A 109 -15.12 -18.71 9.24
N GLY A 110 -14.29 -19.27 8.36
CA GLY A 110 -14.36 -19.04 6.90
C GLY A 110 -13.79 -17.71 6.39
N GLN A 111 -13.22 -16.86 7.24
CA GLN A 111 -12.66 -15.57 6.82
C GLN A 111 -11.25 -15.74 6.23
N LYS A 112 -11.11 -15.51 4.91
CA LYS A 112 -9.85 -15.76 4.18
C LYS A 112 -8.64 -15.01 4.76
N GLY A 113 -8.79 -13.73 5.10
CA GLY A 113 -7.72 -12.96 5.74
C GLY A 113 -7.27 -13.58 7.06
N GLN A 114 -8.21 -14.00 7.91
CA GLN A 114 -7.89 -14.68 9.18
C GLN A 114 -7.24 -16.06 8.97
N ILE A 115 -7.69 -16.83 7.99
CA ILE A 115 -7.12 -18.15 7.67
C ILE A 115 -5.65 -18.00 7.25
N ASP A 116 -5.37 -17.02 6.38
CA ASP A 116 -4.02 -16.77 5.87
C ASP A 116 -3.10 -16.23 6.95
N THR A 117 -3.59 -15.29 7.76
CA THR A 117 -2.83 -14.76 8.91
C THR A 117 -2.51 -15.86 9.92
N ALA A 118 -3.46 -16.74 10.23
CA ALA A 118 -3.17 -17.88 11.11
C ALA A 118 -2.14 -18.83 10.52
N ALA A 119 -2.19 -19.06 9.20
CA ALA A 119 -1.18 -19.87 8.52
C ALA A 119 0.22 -19.24 8.64
N ALA A 120 0.34 -17.92 8.47
CA ALA A 120 1.59 -17.21 8.66
C ALA A 120 2.11 -17.31 10.11
N TYR A 121 1.25 -17.21 11.12
CA TYR A 121 1.66 -17.43 12.52
C TYR A 121 2.16 -18.86 12.75
N ARG A 122 1.50 -19.88 12.18
CA ARG A 122 1.97 -21.27 12.31
C ARG A 122 3.31 -21.50 11.61
N ASP A 123 3.50 -20.89 10.44
CA ASP A 123 4.78 -20.93 9.71
C ASP A 123 5.92 -20.34 10.54
N LEU A 124 5.68 -19.17 11.16
CA LEU A 124 6.67 -18.48 12.00
C LEU A 124 6.95 -19.19 13.33
N LEU A 125 5.91 -19.69 14.02
CA LEU A 125 6.02 -20.27 15.37
C LEU A 125 6.43 -21.74 15.35
N GLY A 126 6.25 -22.42 14.22
CA GLY A 126 6.31 -23.88 14.13
C GLY A 126 5.31 -24.59 15.06
N GLU A 127 5.39 -25.91 15.10
CA GLU A 127 4.56 -26.71 16.02
C GLU A 127 5.04 -26.59 17.47
N ARG A 128 6.36 -26.52 17.68
CA ARG A 128 7.04 -26.48 18.98
C ARG A 128 8.33 -25.65 18.92
N SER A 129 8.79 -25.20 20.07
CA SER A 129 10.09 -24.59 20.32
C SER A 129 10.60 -24.97 21.71
N GLU A 130 11.90 -24.76 21.98
CA GLU A 130 12.45 -24.95 23.33
C GLU A 130 11.69 -24.12 24.38
N VAL A 131 11.26 -22.89 24.00
CA VAL A 131 10.46 -22.03 24.87
C VAL A 131 9.09 -22.65 25.11
N SER A 132 8.38 -23.10 24.07
CA SER A 132 7.05 -23.74 24.22
C SER A 132 7.07 -24.96 25.13
N ASP A 133 8.14 -25.74 25.01
CA ASP A 133 8.31 -26.99 25.73
C ASP A 133 8.62 -26.75 27.21
N SER A 134 9.30 -25.64 27.53
CA SER A 134 9.65 -25.28 28.92
C SER A 134 8.43 -24.96 29.80
N HIS A 135 7.25 -24.76 29.20
CA HIS A 135 6.01 -24.40 29.90
C HIS A 135 4.80 -25.25 29.49
N GLU A 136 5.01 -26.49 29.04
CA GLU A 136 3.94 -27.41 28.65
C GLU A 136 2.89 -27.63 29.77
N ASN A 137 3.32 -27.60 31.03
CA ASN A 137 2.47 -27.73 32.22
C ASN A 137 1.95 -26.37 32.74
N CYS A 138 1.52 -25.49 31.84
CA CYS A 138 0.98 -24.17 32.22
C CYS A 138 -0.45 -24.28 32.79
N GLU A 139 -0.70 -23.69 33.96
CA GLU A 139 -2.04 -23.66 34.58
C GLU A 139 -3.00 -22.68 33.87
N LYS A 140 -2.51 -21.79 32.99
CA LYS A 140 -3.36 -20.86 32.26
C LYS A 140 -4.22 -21.60 31.25
N VAL A 141 -5.54 -21.45 31.40
CA VAL A 141 -6.52 -22.04 30.48
C VAL A 141 -6.61 -21.24 29.16
N GLN A 142 -6.45 -19.92 29.21
CA GLN A 142 -6.55 -19.06 28.03
C GLN A 142 -5.61 -17.86 28.10
N ASP A 143 -5.02 -17.52 26.96
CA ASP A 143 -4.29 -16.27 26.80
C ASP A 143 -5.22 -15.06 26.65
N PRO A 144 -4.73 -13.86 27.01
CA PRO A 144 -5.40 -12.60 26.70
C PRO A 144 -5.71 -12.45 25.21
N TYR A 145 -6.74 -11.66 24.89
CA TYR A 145 -7.20 -11.48 23.51
C TYR A 145 -6.14 -10.86 22.61
N SER A 146 -5.25 -10.02 23.15
CA SER A 146 -4.13 -9.46 22.40
C SER A 146 -3.19 -10.52 21.80
N LEU A 147 -3.17 -11.74 22.35
CA LEU A 147 -2.39 -12.87 21.84
C LEU A 147 -3.29 -13.83 21.05
N ARG A 148 -4.37 -14.31 21.69
CA ARG A 148 -5.24 -15.35 21.13
C ARG A 148 -6.09 -14.86 19.95
N CYS A 149 -6.41 -13.58 19.89
CA CYS A 149 -7.22 -13.02 18.81
C CYS A 149 -6.38 -12.38 17.68
N GLN A 150 -5.06 -12.59 17.68
CA GLN A 150 -4.19 -12.05 16.62
C GLN A 150 -4.66 -12.46 15.22
N PRO A 151 -5.01 -13.73 14.93
CA PRO A 151 -5.52 -14.10 13.60
C PRO A 151 -6.80 -13.37 13.20
N GLN A 152 -7.69 -13.10 14.14
CA GLN A 152 -8.97 -12.45 13.92
C GLN A 152 -8.77 -10.96 13.60
N VAL A 153 -7.92 -10.28 14.38
CA VAL A 153 -7.65 -8.84 14.23
C VAL A 153 -6.77 -8.59 13.01
N MET A 154 -5.61 -9.26 12.95
CA MET A 154 -4.68 -9.11 11.83
C MET A 154 -5.29 -9.66 10.54
N GLY A 155 -6.11 -10.72 10.61
CA GLY A 155 -6.87 -11.20 9.46
C GLY A 155 -7.84 -10.18 8.88
N ALA A 156 -8.50 -9.37 9.72
CA ALA A 156 -9.34 -8.27 9.25
C ALA A 156 -8.50 -7.19 8.55
N CYS A 157 -7.34 -6.84 9.11
CA CYS A 157 -6.40 -5.91 8.48
C CYS A 157 -5.93 -6.42 7.10
N LEU A 158 -5.55 -7.69 6.99
CA LEU A 158 -5.12 -8.29 5.72
C LEU A 158 -6.23 -8.24 4.66
N THR A 159 -7.47 -8.50 5.04
CA THR A 159 -8.62 -8.36 4.13
C THR A 159 -8.75 -6.91 3.65
N GLN A 160 -8.61 -5.92 4.53
CA GLN A 160 -8.69 -4.51 4.13
C GLN A 160 -7.53 -4.10 3.20
N PHE A 161 -6.30 -4.56 3.44
CA PHE A 161 -5.19 -4.32 2.52
C PHE A 161 -5.47 -4.90 1.14
N ARG A 162 -6.00 -6.12 1.06
CA ARG A 162 -6.37 -6.75 -0.23
C ARG A 162 -7.46 -5.98 -0.97
N GLN A 163 -8.48 -5.49 -0.27
CA GLN A 163 -9.52 -4.65 -0.87
C GLN A 163 -8.94 -3.34 -1.42
N ALA A 164 -8.08 -2.67 -0.64
CA ALA A 164 -7.41 -1.46 -1.09
C ALA A 164 -6.50 -1.74 -2.30
N ALA A 165 -5.75 -2.83 -2.28
CA ALA A 165 -4.87 -3.24 -3.38
C ALA A 165 -5.65 -3.48 -4.68
N GLU A 166 -6.81 -4.14 -4.61
CA GLU A 166 -7.68 -4.37 -5.77
C GLU A 166 -8.11 -3.05 -6.42
N VAL A 167 -8.64 -2.12 -5.63
CA VAL A 167 -9.08 -0.80 -6.12
C VAL A 167 -7.91 -0.01 -6.68
N LEU A 168 -6.79 0.03 -5.97
CA LEU A 168 -5.62 0.81 -6.39
C LEU A 168 -4.93 0.22 -7.62
N ALA A 169 -4.97 -1.09 -7.81
CA ALA A 169 -4.44 -1.73 -9.02
C ALA A 169 -5.27 -1.33 -10.25
N ILE A 170 -6.59 -1.25 -10.13
CA ILE A 170 -7.45 -0.76 -11.21
C ILE A 170 -7.16 0.72 -11.48
N GLU A 171 -7.12 1.55 -10.43
CA GLU A 171 -6.91 2.99 -10.56
C GLU A 171 -5.53 3.33 -11.15
N ALA A 172 -4.49 2.54 -10.83
CA ALA A 172 -3.16 2.70 -11.40
C ALA A 172 -3.12 2.43 -12.92
N ASN A 173 -4.09 1.69 -13.46
CA ASN A 173 -4.24 1.39 -14.88
C ASN A 173 -5.37 2.19 -15.55
N ALA A 174 -6.02 3.10 -14.81
CA ALA A 174 -7.18 3.84 -15.30
C ALA A 174 -6.78 4.97 -16.25
N VAL A 175 -7.63 5.23 -17.24
CA VAL A 175 -7.65 6.51 -17.94
C VAL A 175 -8.50 7.46 -17.10
N SER A 176 -7.87 8.45 -16.46
CA SER A 176 -8.50 9.34 -15.48
C SER A 176 -8.53 10.82 -15.88
N ASP A 177 -8.06 11.15 -17.09
CA ASP A 177 -8.21 12.50 -17.65
C ASP A 177 -9.60 12.71 -18.24
N ASN A 178 -9.94 13.97 -18.56
CA ASN A 178 -11.24 14.32 -19.15
C ASN A 178 -11.12 15.60 -19.98
N PRO A 179 -11.79 15.71 -21.15
CA PRO A 179 -12.61 14.66 -21.78
C PRO A 179 -11.76 13.54 -22.38
N LEU A 180 -12.35 12.37 -22.59
CA LEU A 180 -11.69 11.26 -23.27
C LEU A 180 -11.76 11.44 -24.78
N VAL A 181 -11.02 10.64 -25.53
CA VAL A 181 -11.12 10.61 -27.00
C VAL A 181 -11.24 9.16 -27.42
N PHE A 182 -12.37 8.82 -28.01
CA PHE A 182 -12.71 7.49 -28.50
C PHE A 182 -12.45 7.45 -30.00
N ALA A 183 -11.18 7.18 -30.35
CA ALA A 183 -10.69 7.33 -31.72
C ALA A 183 -11.35 6.36 -32.73
N ALA A 184 -11.81 5.19 -32.28
CA ALA A 184 -12.49 4.23 -33.16
C ALA A 184 -13.90 4.72 -33.52
N GLU A 185 -14.52 5.48 -32.63
CA GLU A 185 -15.87 6.06 -32.76
C GLU A 185 -15.83 7.47 -33.35
N GLY A 186 -14.67 8.14 -33.33
CA GLY A 186 -14.51 9.53 -33.73
C GLY A 186 -15.16 10.50 -32.74
N ASP A 187 -15.22 10.15 -31.46
CA ASP A 187 -15.97 10.86 -30.42
C ASP A 187 -15.08 11.38 -29.28
N VAL A 188 -15.59 12.35 -28.51
CA VAL A 188 -14.94 13.01 -27.36
C VAL A 188 -15.86 13.00 -26.14
#